data_AF-A0AAV4JKB5-F1
#
_entry.id   AF-A0AAV4JKB5-F1
#
_cell.length_a   1.000
_cell.length_b   1.000
_cell.length_c   1.000
_cell.angle_alpha   90.00
_cell.angle_beta   90.00
_cell.angle_gamma   90.00
#
_symmetry.space_group_name_H-M   'P 1'
#
loop_
_entity.id
_entity.type
_entity.pdbx_description
1 polymer ?
#
loop_
_entity_poly.entity_id
_entity_poly.type
_entity_poly.pdbx_seq_one_letter_code
_entity_poly.pdbx_strand_id
1 'polypeptide(L)'
;MSRSRVYQWCTWFGEGRTSLDDEPNSGRPKTSTYENTTCLDELIKCDRKMKIREIALKLKIPKSTVYEILHDTLGYQKVSARWVPKMLTQDRKLQRVKISCLLLRCQQVNGDKDTTHIGEGLGGDFRAETNLFDNMITDDEFGSI
;
A
#
# COMPACT_ATOMS: atom_id res chain seq x y z
N MET A 1 17.32 26.91 28.69
CA MET A 1 18.48 26.66 27.80
C MET A 1 19.77 26.85 28.58
N SER A 2 20.79 26.02 28.36
CA SER A 2 22.10 26.23 29.00
C SER A 2 22.80 27.47 28.42
N ARG A 3 23.65 28.13 29.21
CA ARG A 3 24.41 29.32 28.76
C ARG A 3 25.20 29.03 27.48
N SER A 4 25.79 27.84 27.37
CA SER A 4 26.55 27.42 26.18
C SER A 4 25.71 27.38 24.91
N ARG A 5 24.45 26.92 25.01
CA ARG A 5 23.53 26.88 23.85
C ARG A 5 23.15 28.29 23.40
N VAL A 6 22.96 29.22 24.35
CA VAL A 6 22.66 30.63 24.05
C VAL A 6 23.82 31.29 23.30
N TYR A 7 25.06 31.10 23.76
CA TYR A 7 26.23 31.63 23.06
C TYR A 7 26.38 31.05 21.65
N GLN A 8 26.14 29.75 21.48
CA GLN A 8 26.20 29.09 20.17
C GLN A 8 25.16 29.63 19.18
N TRP A 9 23.94 29.93 19.64
CA TRP A 9 22.94 30.57 18.80
C TRP A 9 23.33 32.01 18.45
N CYS A 10 23.85 32.79 19.40
CA CYS A 10 24.36 34.14 19.14
C CYS A 10 25.47 34.16 18.08
N THR A 11 26.39 33.17 18.11
CA THR A 11 27.43 33.05 17.08
C THR A 11 26.85 32.67 15.72
N TRP A 12 25.94 31.70 15.65
CA TRP A 12 25.30 31.31 14.38
C TRP A 12 24.52 32.46 13.73
N PHE A 13 23.77 33.24 14.53
CA PHE A 13 23.08 34.42 14.02
C PHE A 13 24.06 35.52 13.57
N GLY A 14 25.18 35.69 14.28
CA GLY A 14 26.25 36.60 13.87
C GLY A 14 26.94 36.18 12.57
N GLU A 15 27.01 34.87 12.29
CA GLU A 15 27.54 34.27 11.07
C GLU A 15 26.52 34.25 9.91
N GLY A 16 25.31 34.81 10.11
CA GLY A 16 24.30 34.95 9.07
C GLY A 16 23.38 33.75 8.90
N ARG A 17 23.38 32.77 9.82
CA ARG A 17 22.38 31.70 9.84
C ARG A 17 21.01 32.30 10.15
N THR A 18 20.10 32.25 9.18
CA THR A 18 18.69 32.69 9.33
C THR A 18 17.73 31.52 9.59
N SER A 19 18.17 30.28 9.36
CA SER A 19 17.36 29.09 9.59
C SER A 19 17.33 28.70 11.07
N LEU A 20 16.11 28.54 11.60
CA LEU A 20 15.82 28.03 12.94
C LEU A 20 15.72 26.50 12.99
N ASP A 21 15.72 25.85 11.82
CA ASP A 21 15.59 24.40 11.73
C ASP A 21 16.89 23.70 12.16
N ASP A 22 16.73 22.51 12.74
CA ASP A 22 17.83 21.63 13.05
C ASP A 22 18.53 21.19 11.76
N GLU A 23 19.86 21.09 11.81
CA GLU A 23 20.63 20.50 10.73
C GLU A 23 20.29 19.01 10.59
N PRO A 24 20.44 18.42 9.38
CA PRO A 24 20.16 17.02 9.15
C PRO A 24 21.02 16.16 10.09
N ASN A 25 20.37 15.62 11.11
CA ASN A 25 21.00 14.71 12.07
C ASN A 25 21.06 13.31 11.44
N SER A 26 22.21 12.62 11.55
CA SER A 26 22.43 11.32 10.91
C SER A 26 21.54 10.19 11.44
N GLY A 27 20.76 10.44 12.50
CA GLY A 27 19.75 9.53 13.02
C GLY A 27 20.28 8.12 13.35
N ARG A 28 19.36 7.19 13.61
CA ARG A 28 19.70 5.75 13.66
C ARG A 28 19.71 5.23 12.22
N PRO A 29 20.75 4.50 11.78
CA PRO A 29 20.75 3.90 10.45
C PRO A 29 19.57 2.94 10.32
N LYS A 30 18.84 3.03 9.20
CA LYS A 30 17.76 2.09 8.88
C LYS A 30 18.35 0.69 8.76
N THR A 31 17.80 -0.28 9.49
CA THR A 31 18.29 -1.67 9.56
C THR A 31 17.96 -2.50 8.32
N SER A 32 17.45 -1.89 7.25
CA SER A 32 17.11 -2.57 6.01
C SER A 32 18.34 -2.75 5.11
N THR A 33 18.96 -3.93 5.18
CA THR A 33 19.98 -4.37 4.22
C THR A 33 19.34 -4.68 2.86
N TYR A 34 20.06 -4.42 1.76
CA TYR A 34 19.62 -4.74 0.39
C TYR A 34 19.22 -6.22 0.19
N GLU A 35 19.95 -7.14 0.80
CA GLU A 35 19.63 -8.58 0.77
C GLU A 35 18.24 -8.86 1.38
N ASN A 36 17.91 -8.19 2.48
CA ASN A 36 16.61 -8.35 3.14
C ASN A 36 15.50 -7.81 2.24
N THR A 37 15.69 -6.66 1.59
CA THR A 37 14.67 -6.08 0.72
C THR A 37 14.31 -6.98 -0.45
N THR A 38 15.32 -7.59 -1.09
CA THR A 38 15.11 -8.50 -2.22
C THR A 38 14.42 -9.79 -1.76
N CYS A 39 14.85 -10.36 -0.63
CA CYS A 39 14.26 -11.58 -0.09
C CYS A 39 12.79 -11.38 0.33
N LEU A 40 12.44 -10.23 0.93
CA LEU A 40 11.05 -9.90 1.25
C LEU A 40 10.17 -9.79 -0.01
N ASP A 41 10.69 -9.15 -1.07
CA ASP A 41 9.95 -8.96 -2.32
C ASP A 41 9.66 -10.29 -3.03
N GLU A 42 10.65 -11.17 -3.12
CA GLU A 42 10.48 -12.52 -3.67
C GLU A 42 9.47 -13.35 -2.86
N LEU A 43 9.55 -13.30 -1.53
CA LEU A 43 8.66 -14.05 -0.65
C LEU A 43 7.19 -13.65 -0.82
N ILE A 44 6.92 -12.35 -0.96
CA ILE A 44 5.56 -11.83 -1.17
C ILE A 44 5.04 -12.13 -2.57
N LYS A 45 5.91 -12.11 -3.59
CA LYS A 45 5.52 -12.50 -4.95
C LYS A 45 5.09 -13.97 -5.02
N CYS A 46 5.73 -14.84 -4.24
CA CYS A 46 5.35 -16.25 -4.10
C CYS A 46 4.01 -16.42 -3.36
N ASP A 47 3.80 -15.72 -2.25
CA ASP A 47 2.52 -15.75 -1.51
C ASP A 47 2.13 -14.37 -0.98
N ARG A 48 1.20 -13.74 -1.70
CA ARG A 48 0.69 -12.39 -1.40
C ARG A 48 -0.19 -12.32 -0.15
N LYS A 49 -0.54 -13.46 0.46
CA LYS A 49 -1.41 -13.52 1.65
C LYS A 49 -0.63 -13.70 2.96
N MET A 50 0.69 -13.78 2.89
CA MET A 50 1.53 -14.06 4.05
C MET A 50 1.46 -12.95 5.10
N LYS A 51 1.48 -13.31 6.39
CA LYS A 51 1.44 -12.35 7.49
C LYS A 51 2.84 -11.80 7.77
N ILE A 52 2.93 -10.53 8.21
CA ILE A 52 4.19 -9.90 8.65
C ILE A 52 4.88 -10.73 9.74
N ARG A 53 4.11 -11.31 10.68
CA ARG A 53 4.66 -12.17 11.74
C ARG A 53 5.36 -13.41 11.16
N GLU A 54 4.81 -14.02 10.12
CA GLU A 54 5.36 -15.21 9.47
C GLU A 54 6.63 -14.86 8.67
N ILE A 55 6.61 -13.73 7.96
CA ILE A 55 7.78 -13.21 7.22
C ILE A 55 8.93 -12.93 8.19
N ALA A 56 8.64 -12.26 9.31
CA ALA A 56 9.62 -11.96 10.35
C ALA A 56 10.26 -13.24 10.92
N LEU A 57 9.48 -14.29 11.16
CA LEU A 57 10.00 -15.58 11.65
C LEU A 57 10.86 -16.29 10.60
N LYS A 58 10.45 -16.28 9.32
CA LYS A 58 11.20 -16.92 8.23
C LYS A 58 12.55 -16.27 8.00
N LEU A 59 12.59 -14.93 8.01
CA LEU A 59 13.79 -14.15 7.72
C LEU A 59 14.61 -13.81 8.97
N LYS A 60 14.09 -14.12 10.17
CA LYS A 60 14.67 -13.75 11.47
C LYS A 60 14.93 -12.25 11.60
N ILE A 61 14.03 -11.44 11.06
CA ILE A 61 14.07 -9.98 11.09
C ILE A 61 12.97 -9.48 12.05
N PRO A 62 13.20 -8.43 12.84
CA PRO A 62 12.14 -7.85 13.65
C PRO A 62 10.96 -7.38 12.81
N LYS A 63 9.73 -7.58 13.33
CA LYS A 63 8.47 -7.24 12.63
C LYS A 63 8.41 -5.78 12.20
N SER A 64 8.97 -4.86 13.00
CA SER A 64 9.04 -3.43 12.68
C SER A 64 9.81 -3.17 11.40
N THR A 65 11.00 -3.74 11.26
CA THR A 65 11.81 -3.60 10.05
C THR A 65 11.16 -4.25 8.84
N VAL A 66 10.47 -5.39 9.01
CA VAL A 66 9.65 -5.98 7.94
C VAL A 66 8.58 -4.98 7.48
N TYR A 67 7.84 -4.38 8.43
CA TYR A 67 6.81 -3.39 8.11
C TYR A 67 7.38 -2.17 7.37
N GLU A 68 8.47 -1.58 7.88
CA GLU A 68 9.17 -0.45 7.26
C GLU A 68 9.62 -0.76 5.83
N ILE A 69 10.25 -1.93 5.61
CA ILE A 69 10.69 -2.34 4.27
C ILE A 69 9.50 -2.50 3.33
N LEU A 70 8.42 -3.13 3.78
CA LEU A 70 7.25 -3.36 2.94
C LEU A 70 6.57 -2.06 2.56
N HIS A 71 6.34 -1.16 3.52
CA HIS A 71 5.59 0.06 3.31
C HIS A 71 6.44 1.18 2.70
N ASP A 72 7.61 1.47 3.28
CA ASP A 72 8.39 2.66 2.92
C ASP A 72 9.37 2.40 1.78
N THR A 73 9.96 1.19 1.71
CA THR A 73 10.95 0.85 0.69
C THR A 73 10.30 0.23 -0.55
N LEU A 74 9.39 -0.73 -0.37
CA LEU A 74 8.76 -1.48 -1.47
C LEU A 74 7.38 -0.94 -1.86
N GLY A 75 6.76 -0.08 -1.04
CA GLY A 75 5.45 0.53 -1.35
C GLY A 75 4.27 -0.46 -1.32
N TYR A 76 4.42 -1.61 -0.69
CA TYR A 76 3.33 -2.58 -0.54
C TYR A 76 2.28 -2.07 0.46
N GLN A 77 1.02 -2.24 0.09
CA GLN A 77 -0.12 -1.94 0.94
C GLN A 77 -0.99 -3.18 1.13
N LYS A 78 -1.56 -3.31 2.33
CA LYS A 78 -2.51 -4.37 2.61
C LYS A 78 -3.86 -4.03 1.97
N VAL A 79 -4.31 -4.87 1.05
CA VAL A 79 -5.64 -4.78 0.45
C VAL A 79 -6.46 -6.01 0.88
N SER A 80 -7.71 -5.79 1.26
CA SER A 80 -8.62 -6.88 1.60
C SER A 80 -9.03 -7.66 0.35
N ALA A 81 -9.22 -8.97 0.50
CA ALA A 81 -9.74 -9.79 -0.60
C ALA A 81 -11.18 -9.38 -0.92
N ARG A 82 -11.49 -9.25 -2.21
CA ARG A 82 -12.87 -9.02 -2.67
C ARG A 82 -13.67 -10.32 -2.58
N TRP A 83 -14.90 -10.25 -2.09
CA TRP A 83 -15.80 -11.40 -2.05
C TRP A 83 -16.19 -11.82 -3.47
N VAL A 84 -16.10 -13.12 -3.76
CA VAL A 84 -16.46 -13.69 -5.05
C VAL A 84 -17.67 -14.60 -4.85
N PRO A 85 -18.84 -14.31 -5.45
CA PRO A 85 -20.08 -15.03 -5.15
C PRO A 85 -20.06 -16.53 -5.40
N LYS A 86 -19.27 -16.98 -6.39
CA LYS A 86 -19.20 -18.39 -6.77
C LYS A 86 -17.86 -18.74 -7.37
N MET A 87 -17.34 -19.90 -6.98
CA MET A 87 -16.19 -20.51 -7.66
C MET A 87 -16.66 -21.11 -8.98
N LEU A 88 -16.11 -20.59 -10.08
CA LEU A 88 -16.47 -21.04 -11.43
C LEU A 88 -15.55 -22.17 -11.90
N THR A 89 -16.17 -23.19 -12.50
CA THR A 89 -15.46 -24.23 -13.26
C THR A 89 -14.85 -23.64 -14.53
N GLN A 90 -13.87 -24.34 -15.11
CA GLN A 90 -13.18 -23.87 -16.30
C GLN A 90 -14.14 -23.63 -17.48
N ASP A 91 -15.07 -24.55 -17.72
CA ASP A 91 -16.08 -24.42 -18.79
C ASP A 91 -16.94 -23.17 -18.61
N ARG A 92 -17.37 -22.88 -17.37
CA ARG A 92 -18.16 -21.69 -17.07
C ARG A 92 -17.37 -20.39 -17.29
N LYS A 93 -16.06 -20.40 -17.02
CA LYS A 93 -15.20 -19.24 -17.33
C LYS A 93 -15.13 -19.02 -18.85
N LEU A 94 -14.91 -20.08 -19.62
CA LEU A 94 -14.85 -20.02 -21.08
C LEU A 94 -16.17 -19.52 -21.69
N GLN A 95 -17.30 -20.04 -21.22
CA GLN A 95 -18.62 -19.59 -21.64
C GLN A 95 -18.83 -18.10 -21.35
N ARG A 96 -18.44 -17.62 -20.16
CA ARG A 96 -18.55 -16.20 -19.82
C ARG A 96 -17.72 -15.32 -20.74
N VAL A 97 -16.48 -15.71 -21.05
CA VAL A 97 -15.63 -14.97 -22.00
C VAL A 97 -16.28 -14.94 -23.38
N LYS A 98 -16.72 -16.10 -23.90
CA LYS A 98 -17.38 -16.20 -25.21
C LYS A 98 -18.61 -15.28 -25.30
N ILE A 99 -19.50 -15.35 -24.32
CA ILE A 99 -20.72 -14.53 -24.30
C ILE A 99 -20.36 -13.04 -24.20
N SER A 100 -19.41 -12.66 -23.34
CA SER A 100 -18.99 -11.27 -23.18
C SER A 100 -18.40 -10.71 -24.48
N CYS A 101 -17.55 -11.48 -25.18
CA CYS A 101 -17.01 -11.08 -26.47
C CYS A 101 -18.10 -10.90 -27.55
N LEU A 102 -19.09 -11.79 -27.60
CA LEU A 102 -20.21 -11.67 -28.53
C LEU A 102 -21.03 -10.40 -28.25
N LEU A 103 -21.36 -10.15 -26.98
CA LEU A 103 -22.11 -8.96 -26.57
C LEU A 103 -21.36 -7.66 -26.90
N LEU A 104 -20.04 -7.60 -26.61
CA LEU A 104 -19.21 -6.44 -26.95
C LEU A 104 -19.16 -6.20 -28.46
N ARG A 105 -19.04 -7.26 -29.28
CA ARG A 105 -19.07 -7.13 -30.74
C ARG A 105 -20.43 -6.63 -31.24
N CYS A 106 -21.53 -7.15 -30.69
CA CYS A 106 -22.87 -6.67 -31.04
C CYS A 106 -23.05 -5.19 -30.66
N GLN A 107 -22.49 -4.74 -29.54
CA GLN A 107 -22.53 -3.33 -29.14
C GLN A 107 -21.74 -2.43 -30.11
N GLN A 108 -20.60 -2.88 -30.61
CA GLN A 108 -19.82 -2.12 -31.61
C GLN A 108 -20.56 -2.02 -32.95
N VAL A 109 -21.18 -3.11 -33.42
CA VAL A 109 -21.95 -3.12 -34.68
C VAL A 109 -23.25 -2.29 -34.58
N ASN A 110 -23.83 -2.18 -33.38
CA ASN A 110 -25.02 -1.36 -33.14
C ASN A 110 -24.69 0.10 -32.78
N GLY A 111 -23.49 0.37 -32.24
CA GLY A 111 -23.00 1.72 -31.92
C GLY A 111 -22.77 2.61 -33.15
N ASP A 112 -22.68 2.01 -34.34
CA ASP A 112 -22.60 2.74 -35.61
C ASP A 112 -23.98 3.19 -36.15
N LYS A 113 -25.08 2.90 -35.43
CA LYS A 113 -26.45 3.23 -35.89
C LYS A 113 -27.16 4.32 -35.08
N ASP A 114 -26.66 4.66 -33.89
CA ASP A 114 -27.37 5.54 -32.95
C ASP A 114 -26.58 6.82 -32.60
N THR A 115 -25.94 7.46 -33.59
CA THR A 115 -25.46 8.85 -33.45
C THR A 115 -26.25 9.80 -34.34
N THR A 116 -27.57 9.82 -34.17
CA THR A 116 -28.35 11.00 -34.55
C THR A 116 -29.31 11.34 -33.40
N HIS A 117 -28.88 12.33 -32.60
CA HIS A 117 -29.61 13.10 -31.58
C HIS A 117 -29.65 12.64 -30.11
N ILE A 118 -29.26 13.62 -29.26
CA ILE A 118 -29.41 13.76 -27.79
C ILE A 118 -28.33 13.00 -27.01
N GLY A 119 -27.47 13.60 -26.17
CA GLY A 119 -27.50 14.86 -25.45
C GLY A 119 -26.85 14.57 -24.09
N GLU A 120 -25.91 15.41 -23.68
CA GLU A 120 -24.98 15.27 -22.55
C GLU A 120 -25.65 14.94 -21.21
N GLY A 121 -24.98 14.16 -20.36
CA GLY A 121 -25.21 14.24 -18.91
C GLY A 121 -24.84 13.02 -18.08
N LEU A 122 -23.87 13.25 -17.19
CA LEU A 122 -23.66 12.61 -15.89
C LEU A 122 -22.78 11.35 -15.85
N GLY A 123 -21.47 11.59 -15.89
CA GLY A 123 -20.50 10.77 -15.16
C GLY A 123 -20.68 10.97 -13.65
N GLY A 124 -21.16 9.94 -12.97
CA GLY A 124 -21.18 9.85 -11.52
C GLY A 124 -20.11 8.89 -11.03
N ASP A 125 -19.04 9.44 -10.45
CA ASP A 125 -17.95 8.72 -9.80
C ASP A 125 -18.45 7.88 -8.62
N PHE A 126 -18.34 6.55 -8.72
CA PHE A 126 -18.58 5.65 -7.58
C PHE A 126 -17.26 5.45 -6.80
N ARG A 127 -16.85 6.48 -6.07
CA ARG A 127 -15.76 6.40 -5.07
C ARG A 127 -16.32 5.80 -3.78
N ALA A 128 -16.17 4.50 -3.61
CA ALA A 128 -16.45 3.83 -2.34
C ALA A 128 -15.26 4.02 -1.38
N GLU A 129 -15.42 4.97 -0.47
CA GLU A 129 -14.68 5.19 0.77
C GLU A 129 -15.79 5.34 1.84
N THR A 130 -15.77 4.76 3.04
CA THR A 130 -14.70 4.29 3.91
C THR A 130 -15.34 3.61 5.14
N ASN A 131 -14.50 2.89 5.88
CA ASN A 131 -14.59 2.60 7.32
C ASN A 131 -15.34 1.35 7.78
N LEU A 132 -14.56 0.28 7.94
CA LEU A 132 -14.58 -0.45 9.21
C LEU A 132 -13.14 -0.85 9.57
N PHE A 133 -12.37 0.15 10.00
CA PHE A 133 -11.21 -0.09 10.86
C PHE A 133 -11.77 -0.54 12.21
N ASP A 134 -11.63 -1.83 12.52
CA ASP A 134 -10.80 -2.28 13.63
C ASP A 134 -10.92 -3.80 13.77
N ASN A 135 -9.76 -4.45 13.81
CA ASN A 135 -9.47 -5.81 14.34
C ASN A 135 -8.35 -6.45 13.52
N MET A 136 -7.15 -5.88 13.60
CA MET A 136 -5.93 -6.67 13.36
C MET A 136 -4.68 -6.05 13.98
N ILE A 137 -4.85 -5.23 15.04
CA ILE A 137 -3.75 -4.72 15.87
C ILE A 137 -3.66 -5.47 17.21
N THR A 138 -4.67 -6.21 17.65
CA THR A 138 -4.62 -6.90 18.95
C THR A 138 -4.97 -8.39 18.81
N ASP A 139 -3.95 -9.19 18.56
CA ASP A 139 -3.88 -10.56 19.11
C ASP A 139 -2.59 -10.60 19.93
N ASP A 140 -2.65 -9.88 21.05
CA ASP A 140 -1.87 -10.13 22.26
C ASP A 140 -2.86 -10.82 23.22
N GLU A 141 -2.83 -12.15 23.21
CA GLU A 141 -3.39 -12.95 24.29
C GLU A 141 -2.63 -12.58 25.58
N PHE A 142 -3.22 -11.74 26.41
CA PHE A 142 -2.86 -11.72 27.83
C PHE A 142 -3.34 -13.04 28.43
N GLY A 143 -2.42 -13.99 28.51
CA GLY A 143 -2.56 -15.25 29.23
C GLY A 143 -1.28 -15.55 30.00
N SER A 144 -1.08 -14.88 31.14
CA SER A 144 -0.34 -15.41 32.30
C SER A 144 -0.45 -14.46 33.50
N ILE A 145 -1.37 -14.76 34.41
CA ILE A 145 -1.08 -14.95 35.84
C ILE A 145 -1.70 -16.29 36.22
#